data_AF-A0A366MQG2-F1
#
_entry.id   AF-A0A366MQG2-F1
#
_cell.length_a   1.000
_cell.length_b   1.000
_cell.length_c   1.000
_cell.angle_alpha   90.00
_cell.angle_beta   90.00
_cell.angle_gamma   90.00
#
_symmetry.space_group_name_H-M   'P 1'
#
loop_
_entity.id
_entity.type
_entity.pdbx_description
1 polymer ?
#
loop_
_entity_poly.entity_id
_entity_poly.type
_entity_poly.pdbx_seq_one_letter_code
_entity_poly.pdbx_strand_id
1 'polypeptide(L)'
;MLKNLNTKQKIIGLSSSIMILFMIYGFISGKSFSLIINDSEYIENTVVPEIIHLSKFEKYILDMQLSISNAIIENNFDKIGEAKEYFNKASIEMSVIQELFKNNSNELKNIKNLELLAKNLFTEGENIANKFIVTENKNIILEQSIEAYSEHLHHFENEIEKEIQKVENNLKSNVNEIIALSKDSLFEGIVLLVIGVLIGFTVSVVIIKQISKSLDSFKLGLLGFFAYLNRESNTTELLEDSSKDEFGQMAKVVNENIIKTKAGI
;
A
#
# COMPACT_ATOMS: atom_id res chain seq x y z
N MET A 1 -43.17 -7.38 -3.28
CA MET A 1 -42.54 -8.57 -2.67
C MET A 1 -42.34 -8.43 -1.15
N LEU A 2 -41.90 -7.28 -0.61
CA LEU A 2 -41.63 -7.11 0.83
C LEU A 2 -42.85 -7.26 1.78
N LYS A 3 -44.08 -6.94 1.31
CA LYS A 3 -45.30 -7.01 2.15
C LYS A 3 -45.52 -8.39 2.78
N ASN A 4 -45.17 -9.46 2.06
CA ASN A 4 -45.39 -10.85 2.51
C ASN A 4 -44.22 -11.43 3.32
N LEU A 5 -43.12 -10.68 3.47
CA LEU A 5 -42.01 -11.11 4.30
C LEU A 5 -42.32 -10.80 5.76
N ASN A 6 -41.99 -11.78 6.60
CA ASN A 6 -42.13 -11.69 8.03
C ASN A 6 -41.06 -10.73 8.60
N THR A 7 -41.25 -10.22 9.82
CA THR A 7 -40.36 -9.17 10.38
C THR A 7 -38.92 -9.67 10.51
N LYS A 8 -38.74 -10.93 10.91
CA LYS A 8 -37.43 -11.58 11.02
C LYS A 8 -36.73 -11.66 9.66
N GLN A 9 -37.43 -12.03 8.60
CA GLN A 9 -36.92 -12.15 7.23
C GLN A 9 -36.49 -10.79 6.67
N LYS A 10 -37.26 -9.73 6.95
CA LYS A 10 -36.89 -8.35 6.56
C LYS A 10 -35.57 -7.92 7.20
N ILE A 11 -35.41 -8.17 8.51
CA ILE A 11 -34.19 -7.82 9.26
C ILE A 11 -32.99 -8.67 8.78
N ILE A 12 -33.16 -9.99 8.65
CA ILE A 12 -32.11 -10.90 8.16
C ILE A 12 -31.67 -10.54 6.74
N GLY A 13 -32.62 -10.14 5.88
CA GLY A 13 -32.32 -9.70 4.51
C GLY A 13 -31.43 -8.45 4.50
N LEU A 14 -31.74 -7.47 5.35
CA LEU A 14 -30.94 -6.25 5.51
C LEU A 14 -29.55 -6.55 6.07
N SER A 15 -29.45 -7.33 7.16
CA SER A 15 -28.15 -7.66 7.75
C SER A 15 -27.28 -8.48 6.80
N SER A 16 -27.88 -9.44 6.08
CA SER A 16 -27.16 -10.28 5.12
C SER A 16 -26.67 -9.46 3.92
N SER A 17 -27.45 -8.50 3.42
CA SER A 17 -27.03 -7.66 2.29
C SER A 17 -25.85 -6.76 2.66
N ILE A 18 -25.87 -6.16 3.86
CA ILE A 18 -24.76 -5.38 4.40
C ILE A 18 -23.52 -6.27 4.54
N MET A 19 -23.67 -7.49 5.05
CA MET A 19 -22.54 -8.41 5.24
C MET A 19 -21.93 -8.84 3.90
N ILE A 20 -22.74 -9.10 2.88
CA ILE A 20 -22.27 -9.39 1.51
C ILE A 20 -21.48 -8.21 0.94
N LEU A 21 -21.97 -6.98 1.13
CA LEU A 21 -21.23 -5.78 0.69
C LEU A 21 -19.86 -5.68 1.36
N PHE A 22 -19.77 -5.94 2.67
CA PHE A 22 -18.49 -5.95 3.38
C PHE A 22 -17.56 -7.08 2.92
N MET A 23 -18.08 -8.27 2.60
CA MET A 23 -17.27 -9.36 2.05
C MET A 23 -16.71 -9.00 0.67
N ILE A 24 -17.53 -8.41 -0.21
CA ILE A 24 -17.09 -7.95 -1.53
C ILE A 24 -16.00 -6.89 -1.38
N TYR A 25 -16.21 -5.91 -0.50
CA TYR A 25 -15.19 -4.90 -0.21
C TYR A 25 -13.91 -5.52 0.30
N GLY A 26 -13.98 -6.41 1.30
CA GLY A 26 -12.82 -7.10 1.86
C GLY A 26 -12.03 -7.88 0.81
N PHE A 27 -12.71 -8.49 -0.15
CA PHE A 27 -12.05 -9.19 -1.27
C PHE A 27 -11.34 -8.21 -2.21
N ILE A 28 -11.97 -7.09 -2.57
CA ILE A 28 -11.37 -6.06 -3.43
C ILE A 28 -10.17 -5.42 -2.72
N SER A 29 -10.35 -4.96 -1.47
CA SER A 29 -9.28 -4.34 -0.69
C SER A 29 -8.13 -5.32 -0.44
N GLY A 30 -8.43 -6.60 -0.21
CA GLY A 30 -7.40 -7.62 -0.02
C GLY A 30 -6.47 -7.76 -1.22
N LYS A 31 -6.99 -7.64 -2.44
CA LYS A 31 -6.15 -7.62 -3.65
C LYS A 31 -5.28 -6.37 -3.73
N SER A 32 -5.85 -5.19 -3.47
CA SER A 32 -5.10 -3.93 -3.50
C SER A 32 -3.97 -3.92 -2.45
N PHE A 33 -4.25 -4.40 -1.24
CA PHE A 33 -3.22 -4.54 -0.20
C PHE A 33 -2.16 -5.56 -0.59
N SER A 34 -2.52 -6.66 -1.24
CA SER A 34 -1.54 -7.64 -1.70
C SER A 34 -0.56 -7.04 -2.71
N LEU A 35 -1.03 -6.19 -3.64
CA LEU A 35 -0.15 -5.47 -4.57
C LEU A 35 0.78 -4.50 -3.82
N ILE A 36 0.23 -3.68 -2.92
CA ILE A 36 1.02 -2.74 -2.11
C ILE A 36 2.11 -3.45 -1.31
N ILE A 37 1.78 -4.61 -0.71
CA ILE A 37 2.75 -5.41 0.06
C ILE A 37 3.85 -5.94 -0.86
N ASN A 38 3.51 -6.52 -2.00
CA ASN A 38 4.50 -7.06 -2.93
C ASN A 38 5.47 -5.98 -3.44
N ASP A 39 4.95 -4.80 -3.79
CA ASP A 39 5.78 -3.68 -4.25
C ASP A 39 6.66 -3.13 -3.11
N SER A 40 6.12 -3.06 -1.90
CA SER A 40 6.88 -2.68 -0.70
C SER A 40 8.00 -3.68 -0.40
N GLU A 41 7.72 -4.98 -0.48
CA GLU A 41 8.73 -6.04 -0.29
C GLU A 41 9.80 -5.98 -1.37
N TYR A 42 9.44 -5.67 -2.62
CA TYR A 42 10.41 -5.47 -3.70
C TYR A 42 11.35 -4.28 -3.41
N ILE A 43 10.81 -3.15 -2.95
CA ILE A 43 11.61 -1.99 -2.55
C ILE A 43 12.56 -2.35 -1.40
N GLU A 44 12.04 -2.97 -0.33
CA GLU A 44 12.81 -3.31 0.86
C GLU A 44 13.94 -4.29 0.56
N ASN A 45 13.66 -5.33 -0.23
CA ASN A 45 14.59 -6.44 -0.44
C ASN A 45 15.50 -6.25 -1.67
N THR A 46 15.19 -5.29 -2.55
CA THR A 46 15.95 -5.07 -3.79
C THR A 46 16.48 -3.65 -3.89
N VAL A 47 15.58 -2.67 -4.03
CA VAL A 47 15.96 -1.28 -4.37
C VAL A 47 16.73 -0.60 -3.23
N VAL A 48 16.33 -0.82 -1.97
CA VAL A 48 17.01 -0.24 -0.81
C VAL A 48 18.46 -0.77 -0.66
N PRO A 49 18.70 -2.10 -0.69
CA PRO A 49 20.05 -2.65 -0.72
C PRO A 49 20.91 -2.10 -1.87
N GLU A 50 20.38 -1.98 -3.08
CA GLU A 50 21.10 -1.45 -4.23
C GLU A 50 21.67 -0.05 -3.96
N ILE A 51 20.84 0.88 -3.47
CA ILE A 51 21.27 2.25 -3.13
C ILE A 51 22.31 2.21 -2.00
N ILE A 52 22.03 1.47 -0.92
CA ILE A 52 22.91 1.42 0.25
C ILE A 52 24.32 0.95 -0.15
N HIS A 53 24.41 -0.12 -0.93
CA HIS A 53 25.69 -0.68 -1.33
C HIS A 53 26.41 0.20 -2.36
N LEU A 54 25.69 0.80 -3.31
CA LEU A 54 26.27 1.78 -4.25
C LEU A 54 26.84 3.01 -3.51
N SER A 55 26.10 3.59 -2.57
CA SER A 55 26.57 4.75 -1.79
C SER A 55 27.74 4.41 -0.88
N LYS A 56 27.79 3.19 -0.31
CA LYS A 56 28.97 2.72 0.45
C LYS A 56 30.19 2.54 -0.44
N PHE A 57 30.00 1.96 -1.62
CA PHE A 57 31.06 1.82 -2.62
C PHE A 57 31.62 3.19 -3.02
N GLU A 58 30.75 4.14 -3.38
CA GLU A 58 31.12 5.53 -3.67
C GLU A 58 31.93 6.14 -2.53
N LYS A 59 31.41 6.06 -1.30
CA LYS A 59 32.09 6.58 -0.11
C LYS A 59 33.49 5.99 0.06
N TYR A 60 33.66 4.67 -0.09
CA TYR A 60 34.98 4.05 0.06
C TYR A 60 35.95 4.45 -1.06
N ILE A 61 35.46 4.72 -2.27
CA ILE A 61 36.29 5.27 -3.35
C ILE A 61 36.70 6.72 -3.04
N LEU A 62 35.81 7.53 -2.46
CA LEU A 62 36.15 8.89 -1.99
C LEU A 62 37.18 8.85 -0.84
N ASP A 63 37.00 7.98 0.15
CA ASP A 63 37.95 7.80 1.27
C ASP A 63 39.32 7.33 0.76
N MET A 64 39.35 6.45 -0.25
CA MET A 64 40.56 6.02 -0.95
C MET A 64 41.27 7.21 -1.61
N GLN A 65 40.54 8.03 -2.37
CA GLN A 65 41.11 9.19 -3.06
C GLN A 65 41.61 10.25 -2.09
N LEU A 66 40.89 10.49 -1.00
CA LEU A 66 41.31 11.37 0.09
C LEU A 66 42.64 10.89 0.69
N SER A 67 42.78 9.58 0.89
CA SER A 67 44.01 8.97 1.40
C SER A 67 45.18 9.11 0.40
N ILE A 68 44.93 8.92 -0.90
CA ILE A 68 45.92 9.19 -1.96
C ILE A 68 46.35 10.66 -1.95
N SER A 69 45.40 11.59 -1.86
CA SER A 69 45.68 13.02 -1.78
C SER A 69 46.52 13.37 -0.55
N ASN A 70 46.18 12.82 0.62
CA ASN A 70 46.95 13.03 1.85
C ASN A 70 48.36 12.45 1.75
N ALA A 71 48.53 11.29 1.10
CA ALA A 71 49.85 10.71 0.84
C ALA A 71 50.75 11.68 0.05
N ILE A 72 50.17 12.33 -0.96
CA ILE A 72 50.85 13.32 -1.81
C ILE A 72 51.18 14.60 -1.04
N ILE A 73 50.23 15.14 -0.28
CA ILE A 73 50.39 16.42 0.44
C ILE A 73 51.34 16.28 1.63
N GLU A 74 51.20 15.22 2.41
CA GLU A 74 51.96 14.98 3.64
C GLU A 74 53.30 14.29 3.38
N ASN A 75 53.53 13.80 2.15
CA ASN A 75 54.65 12.94 1.77
C ASN A 75 54.73 11.67 2.65
N ASN A 76 53.58 11.04 2.91
CA ASN A 76 53.47 9.93 3.85
C ASN A 76 53.04 8.62 3.17
N PHE A 77 53.92 7.63 3.16
CA PHE A 77 53.65 6.31 2.58
C PHE A 77 52.54 5.53 3.31
N ASP A 78 52.32 5.76 4.61
CA ASP A 78 51.29 5.05 5.38
C ASP A 78 49.88 5.36 4.83
N LYS A 79 49.68 6.56 4.29
CA LYS A 79 48.42 6.98 3.64
C LYS A 79 48.11 6.21 2.36
N ILE A 80 49.12 5.68 1.67
CA ILE A 80 48.90 4.75 0.54
C ILE A 80 48.37 3.41 1.06
N GLY A 81 48.85 2.95 2.22
CA GLY A 81 48.30 1.79 2.93
C GLY A 81 46.83 1.98 3.29
N GLU A 82 46.48 3.13 3.89
CA GLU A 82 45.09 3.50 4.17
C GLU A 82 44.22 3.51 2.90
N ALA A 83 44.71 4.08 1.80
CA ALA A 83 44.00 4.08 0.52
C ALA A 83 43.69 2.66 0.04
N LYS A 84 44.65 1.75 0.15
CA LYS A 84 44.48 0.33 -0.21
C LYS A 84 43.44 -0.37 0.66
N GLU A 85 43.38 -0.06 1.96
CA GLU A 85 42.34 -0.59 2.84
C GLU A 85 40.94 -0.14 2.41
N TYR A 86 40.76 1.14 2.07
CA TYR A 86 39.48 1.64 1.56
C TYR A 86 39.11 1.03 0.21
N PHE A 87 40.08 0.85 -0.70
CA PHE A 87 39.85 0.17 -1.97
C PHE A 87 39.42 -1.30 -1.78
N ASN A 88 39.99 -2.00 -0.79
CA ASN A 88 39.56 -3.36 -0.45
C ASN A 88 38.12 -3.37 0.08
N LYS A 89 37.73 -2.40 0.91
CA LYS A 89 36.34 -2.25 1.37
C LYS A 89 35.39 -1.98 0.20
N ALA A 90 35.77 -1.10 -0.72
CA ALA A 90 35.02 -0.85 -1.95
C ALA A 90 34.86 -2.14 -2.80
N SER A 91 35.92 -2.95 -2.93
CA SER A 91 35.88 -4.21 -3.68
C SER A 91 34.92 -5.24 -3.06
N ILE A 92 34.81 -5.26 -1.72
CA ILE A 92 33.84 -6.10 -1.00
C ILE A 92 32.41 -5.64 -1.32
N GLU A 93 32.12 -4.35 -1.21
CA GLU A 93 30.80 -3.79 -1.56
C GLU A 93 30.46 -4.07 -3.03
N MET A 94 31.42 -3.90 -3.95
CA MET A 94 31.25 -4.20 -5.38
C MET A 94 30.85 -5.66 -5.65
N SER A 95 31.36 -6.61 -4.87
CA SER A 95 30.97 -8.02 -4.98
C SER A 95 29.50 -8.22 -4.60
N VAL A 96 29.01 -7.49 -3.60
CA VAL A 96 27.60 -7.51 -3.20
C VAL A 96 26.73 -6.84 -4.27
N ILE A 97 27.16 -5.69 -4.81
CA ILE A 97 26.45 -4.98 -5.88
C ILE A 97 26.29 -5.91 -7.10
N GLN A 98 27.34 -6.61 -7.54
CA GLN A 98 27.23 -7.53 -8.68
C GLN A 98 26.21 -8.66 -8.45
N GLU A 99 26.06 -9.14 -7.21
CA GLU A 99 25.06 -10.14 -6.86
C GLU A 99 23.64 -9.58 -6.90
N LEU A 100 23.43 -8.33 -6.43
CA LEU A 100 22.13 -7.64 -6.51
C LEU A 100 21.70 -7.45 -7.97
N PHE A 101 22.63 -7.04 -8.84
CA PHE A 101 22.36 -6.78 -10.26
C PHE A 101 22.46 -8.02 -11.16
N LYS A 102 22.67 -9.23 -10.61
CA LYS A 102 22.95 -10.44 -11.41
C LYS A 102 21.86 -10.81 -12.42
N ASN A 103 20.61 -10.44 -12.13
CA ASN A 103 19.45 -10.78 -12.95
C ASN A 103 19.21 -9.77 -14.09
N ASN A 104 19.89 -8.63 -14.08
CA ASN A 104 19.80 -7.62 -15.13
C ASN A 104 21.13 -7.51 -15.88
N SER A 105 21.23 -8.17 -17.03
CA SER A 105 22.48 -8.30 -17.78
C SER A 105 23.08 -6.96 -18.23
N ASN A 106 22.23 -5.98 -18.54
CA ASN A 106 22.69 -4.65 -18.96
C ASN A 106 23.22 -3.85 -17.77
N GLU A 107 22.51 -3.85 -16.63
CA GLU A 107 22.97 -3.18 -15.42
C GLU A 107 24.23 -3.83 -14.87
N LEU A 108 24.30 -5.17 -14.84
CA LEU A 108 25.50 -5.89 -14.43
C LEU A 108 26.73 -5.52 -15.29
N LYS A 109 26.53 -5.28 -16.59
CA LYS A 109 27.61 -4.82 -17.47
C LYS A 109 28.11 -3.43 -17.06
N ASN A 110 27.21 -2.51 -16.70
CA ASN A 110 27.58 -1.17 -16.23
C ASN A 110 28.30 -1.23 -14.88
N ILE A 111 27.81 -2.06 -13.95
CA ILE A 111 28.47 -2.31 -12.66
C ILE A 111 29.89 -2.85 -12.84
N LYS A 112 30.10 -3.79 -13.76
CA LYS A 112 31.45 -4.30 -14.10
C LYS A 112 32.35 -3.23 -14.71
N ASN A 113 31.78 -2.29 -15.47
CA ASN A 113 32.53 -1.15 -15.98
C ASN A 113 32.96 -0.21 -14.83
N LEU A 114 32.06 0.07 -13.88
CA LEU A 114 32.40 0.84 -12.67
C LEU A 114 33.51 0.20 -11.85
N GLU A 115 33.48 -1.12 -11.68
CA GLU A 115 34.56 -1.85 -11.01
C GLU A 115 35.91 -1.65 -11.72
N LEU A 116 35.93 -1.71 -13.06
CA LEU A 116 37.14 -1.49 -13.85
C LEU A 116 37.66 -0.06 -13.70
N LEU A 117 36.78 0.94 -13.77
CA LEU A 117 37.14 2.35 -13.58
C LEU A 117 37.75 2.58 -12.18
N ALA A 118 37.13 2.02 -11.14
CA ALA A 118 37.66 2.12 -9.77
C ALA A 118 39.04 1.46 -9.61
N LYS A 119 39.26 0.29 -10.22
CA LYS A 119 40.57 -0.39 -10.24
C LYS A 119 41.65 0.46 -10.91
N ASN A 120 41.31 1.08 -12.03
CA ASN A 120 42.22 1.96 -12.76
C ASN A 120 42.56 3.19 -11.92
N LEU A 121 41.55 3.83 -11.31
CA LEU A 121 41.75 4.98 -10.40
C LEU A 121 42.66 4.63 -9.22
N PHE A 122 42.45 3.50 -8.56
CA PHE A 122 43.33 3.09 -7.47
C PHE A 122 44.78 2.93 -7.96
N THR A 123 44.97 2.21 -9.07
CA THR A 123 46.30 1.93 -9.62
C THR A 123 47.01 3.21 -10.07
N GLU A 124 46.31 4.11 -10.74
CA GLU A 124 46.87 5.40 -11.19
C GLU A 124 47.23 6.29 -10.00
N GLY A 125 46.32 6.44 -9.04
CA GLY A 125 46.54 7.26 -7.85
C GLY A 125 47.66 6.74 -6.96
N GLU A 126 47.76 5.41 -6.77
CA GLU A 126 48.89 4.78 -6.06
C GLU A 126 50.23 5.07 -6.76
N ASN A 127 50.27 4.97 -8.10
CA ASN A 127 51.48 5.26 -8.87
C ASN A 127 51.87 6.75 -8.79
N ILE A 128 50.91 7.66 -8.83
CA ILE A 128 51.14 9.10 -8.69
C ILE A 128 51.70 9.39 -7.29
N ALA A 129 51.04 8.90 -6.24
CA ALA A 129 51.47 9.10 -4.86
C ALA A 129 52.90 8.59 -4.63
N ASN A 130 53.20 7.36 -5.04
CA ASN A 130 54.54 6.79 -4.91
C ASN A 130 55.60 7.62 -5.64
N LYS A 131 55.34 8.06 -6.88
CA LYS A 131 56.29 8.90 -7.63
C LYS A 131 56.50 10.27 -6.98
N PHE A 132 55.42 10.87 -6.48
CA PHE A 132 55.44 12.19 -5.86
C PHE A 132 56.24 12.20 -4.55
N ILE A 133 56.09 11.17 -3.72
CA ILE A 133 56.82 11.04 -2.45
C ILE A 133 58.33 10.82 -2.69
N VAL A 134 58.70 10.06 -3.72
CA VAL A 134 60.10 9.68 -4.00
C VAL A 134 60.88 10.75 -4.76
N THR A 135 60.22 11.62 -5.52
CA THR A 135 60.90 12.55 -6.44
C THR A 135 61.07 13.94 -5.84
N GLU A 136 62.32 14.37 -5.59
CA GLU A 136 62.62 15.73 -5.09
C GLU A 136 62.25 16.83 -6.10
N ASN A 137 62.27 16.54 -7.40
CA ASN A 137 62.04 17.50 -8.48
C ASN A 137 60.70 17.25 -9.18
N LYS A 138 59.65 17.89 -8.67
CA LYS A 138 58.29 17.84 -9.23
C LYS A 138 58.30 18.48 -10.62
N ASN A 139 58.21 17.66 -11.66
CA ASN A 139 58.33 18.09 -13.05
C ASN A 139 56.96 18.14 -13.75
N ILE A 140 56.92 18.74 -14.94
CA ILE A 140 55.73 18.88 -15.80
C ILE A 140 55.01 17.54 -16.05
N ILE A 141 55.74 16.43 -16.06
CA ILE A 141 55.18 15.07 -16.26
C ILE A 141 54.28 14.67 -15.08
N LEU A 142 54.64 15.07 -13.86
CA LEU A 142 53.87 14.78 -12.67
C LEU A 142 52.57 15.61 -12.64
N GLU A 143 52.64 16.87 -13.06
CA GLU A 143 51.45 17.74 -13.21
C GLU A 143 50.47 17.17 -14.24
N GLN A 144 50.96 16.75 -15.42
CA GLN A 144 50.14 16.09 -16.45
C GLN A 144 49.49 14.80 -15.96
N SER A 145 50.18 14.02 -15.12
CA SER A 145 49.61 12.79 -14.55
C SER A 145 48.49 13.06 -13.55
N ILE A 146 48.58 14.16 -12.79
CA ILE A 146 47.53 14.60 -11.87
C ILE A 146 46.32 15.12 -12.63
N GLU A 147 46.53 15.87 -13.73
CA GLU A 147 45.45 16.37 -14.58
C GLU A 147 44.67 15.22 -15.23
N ALA A 148 45.37 14.25 -15.84
CA ALA A 148 44.75 13.05 -16.41
C ALA A 148 43.99 12.22 -15.35
N TYR A 149 44.56 12.09 -14.14
CA TYR A 149 43.88 11.42 -13.02
C TYR A 149 42.58 12.14 -12.63
N SER A 150 42.58 13.47 -12.61
CA SER A 150 41.40 14.29 -12.34
C SER A 150 40.31 14.08 -13.39
N GLU A 151 40.68 13.96 -14.68
CA GLU A 151 39.72 13.67 -15.75
C GLU A 151 39.10 12.27 -15.58
N HIS A 152 39.92 11.26 -15.29
CA HIS A 152 39.44 9.91 -15.03
C HIS A 152 38.56 9.83 -13.78
N LEU A 153 38.89 10.61 -12.74
CA LEU A 153 38.09 10.74 -11.54
C LEU A 153 36.70 11.30 -11.87
N HIS A 154 36.64 12.43 -12.56
CA HIS A 154 35.38 13.01 -12.99
C HIS A 154 34.58 12.06 -13.88
N HIS A 155 35.23 11.28 -14.74
CA HIS A 155 34.53 10.25 -15.52
C HIS A 155 33.88 9.19 -14.61
N PHE A 156 34.63 8.66 -13.64
CA PHE A 156 34.10 7.70 -12.66
C PHE A 156 32.93 8.28 -11.84
N GLU A 157 33.09 9.50 -11.30
CA GLU A 157 32.05 10.22 -10.54
C GLU A 157 30.74 10.32 -11.35
N ASN A 158 30.85 10.71 -12.62
CA ASN A 158 29.69 10.78 -13.50
C ASN A 158 29.04 9.42 -13.75
N GLU A 159 29.81 8.34 -13.91
CA GLU A 159 29.27 7.01 -14.15
C GLU A 159 28.61 6.43 -12.89
N ILE A 160 29.19 6.61 -11.71
CA ILE A 160 28.59 6.13 -10.47
C ILE A 160 27.34 6.92 -10.11
N GLU A 161 27.35 8.25 -10.32
CA GLU A 161 26.18 9.10 -10.11
C GLU A 161 25.02 8.67 -11.03
N LYS A 162 25.30 8.34 -12.30
CA LYS A 162 24.27 7.82 -13.21
C LYS A 162 23.63 6.53 -12.70
N GLU A 163 24.40 5.59 -12.17
CA GLU A 163 23.85 4.34 -11.63
C GLU A 163 23.05 4.60 -10.35
N ILE A 164 23.54 5.44 -9.44
CA ILE A 164 22.79 5.84 -8.23
C ILE A 164 21.47 6.53 -8.61
N GLN A 165 21.49 7.50 -9.54
CA GLN A 165 20.29 8.20 -10.00
C GLN A 165 19.27 7.26 -10.64
N LYS A 166 19.70 6.21 -11.37
CA LYS A 166 18.78 5.21 -11.92
C LYS A 166 18.04 4.48 -10.81
N VAL A 167 18.76 4.01 -9.80
CA VAL A 167 18.15 3.29 -8.67
C VAL A 167 17.25 4.23 -7.85
N GLU A 168 17.66 5.48 -7.62
CA GLU A 168 16.81 6.49 -6.97
C GLU A 168 15.52 6.78 -7.75
N ASN A 169 15.60 6.88 -9.07
CA ASN A 169 14.43 7.10 -9.90
C ASN A 169 13.49 5.89 -9.90
N ASN A 170 14.06 4.67 -9.90
CA ASN A 170 13.29 3.43 -9.70
C ASN A 170 12.58 3.44 -8.34
N LEU A 171 13.29 3.78 -7.26
CA LEU A 171 12.72 3.93 -5.92
C LEU A 171 11.57 4.95 -5.91
N LYS A 172 11.79 6.15 -6.45
CA LYS A 172 10.76 7.20 -6.52
C LYS A 172 9.54 6.73 -7.30
N SER A 173 9.74 6.03 -8.42
CA SER A 173 8.64 5.47 -9.22
C SER A 173 7.81 4.48 -8.42
N ASN A 174 8.44 3.47 -7.81
CA ASN A 174 7.74 2.43 -7.05
C ASN A 174 7.04 3.00 -5.82
N VAL A 175 7.68 3.94 -5.10
CA VAL A 175 7.06 4.62 -3.96
C VAL A 175 5.83 5.43 -4.40
N ASN A 176 5.90 6.13 -5.54
CA ASN A 176 4.76 6.88 -6.08
C ASN A 176 3.62 5.96 -6.48
N GLU A 177 3.91 4.80 -7.06
CA GLU A 177 2.90 3.78 -7.41
C GLU A 177 2.22 3.23 -6.15
N ILE A 178 2.99 2.86 -5.13
CA ILE A 178 2.45 2.44 -3.82
C ILE A 178 1.53 3.51 -3.22
N ILE A 179 1.95 4.78 -3.26
CA ILE A 179 1.15 5.91 -2.75
C ILE A 179 -0.14 6.05 -3.55
N ALA A 180 -0.08 5.93 -4.88
CA ALA A 180 -1.26 6.01 -5.74
C ALA A 180 -2.24 4.87 -5.43
N LEU A 181 -1.77 3.62 -5.42
CA LEU A 181 -2.57 2.44 -5.08
C LEU A 181 -3.19 2.55 -3.68
N SER A 182 -2.43 3.07 -2.72
CA SER A 182 -2.92 3.30 -1.36
C SER A 182 -4.02 4.34 -1.31
N LYS A 183 -3.87 5.46 -2.03
CA LYS A 183 -4.89 6.51 -2.13
C LYS A 183 -6.16 6.01 -2.79
N ASP A 184 -6.03 5.28 -3.90
CA ASP A 184 -7.17 4.72 -4.63
C ASP A 184 -7.92 3.72 -3.76
N SER A 185 -7.20 2.81 -3.08
CA SER A 185 -7.81 1.85 -2.17
C SER A 185 -8.55 2.52 -1.00
N LEU A 186 -7.97 3.57 -0.41
CA LEU A 186 -8.63 4.34 0.66
C LEU A 186 -9.88 5.06 0.14
N PHE A 187 -9.79 5.68 -1.04
CA PHE A 187 -10.92 6.39 -1.65
C PHE A 187 -12.08 5.44 -1.97
N GLU A 188 -11.79 4.30 -2.60
CA GLU A 188 -12.78 3.24 -2.87
C GLU A 188 -13.46 2.77 -1.59
N GLY A 189 -12.69 2.56 -0.52
CA GLY A 189 -13.22 2.15 0.79
C GLY A 189 -14.17 3.18 1.40
N ILE A 190 -13.81 4.47 1.35
CA ILE A 190 -14.67 5.55 1.84
C ILE A 190 -15.96 5.63 1.02
N VAL A 191 -15.88 5.55 -0.31
CA VAL A 191 -17.05 5.60 -1.19
C VAL A 191 -18.00 4.43 -0.90
N LEU A 192 -17.47 3.22 -0.78
CA LEU A 192 -18.28 2.03 -0.46
C LEU A 192 -18.92 2.11 0.92
N LEU A 193 -18.21 2.65 1.92
CA LEU A 193 -18.76 2.88 3.25
C LEU A 193 -19.95 3.85 3.19
N VAL A 194 -19.79 5.01 2.54
CA VAL A 194 -20.85 6.02 2.42
C VAL A 194 -22.08 5.44 1.69
N ILE A 195 -21.87 4.73 0.59
CA ILE A 195 -22.95 4.06 -0.16
C ILE A 195 -23.64 3.02 0.73
N GLY A 196 -22.87 2.20 1.44
CA GLY A 196 -23.38 1.18 2.35
C GLY A 196 -24.26 1.77 3.45
N VAL A 197 -23.83 2.89 4.06
CA VAL A 197 -24.61 3.61 5.07
C VAL A 197 -25.90 4.18 4.47
N LEU A 198 -25.85 4.82 3.30
CA LEU A 198 -27.03 5.39 2.65
C LEU A 198 -28.07 4.32 2.29
N ILE A 199 -27.62 3.20 1.73
CA ILE A 199 -28.50 2.06 1.40
C ILE A 199 -29.08 1.47 2.69
N GLY A 200 -28.23 1.20 3.69
CA GLY A 200 -28.65 0.64 4.96
C GLY A 200 -29.69 1.51 5.67
N PHE A 201 -29.46 2.83 5.70
CA PHE A 201 -30.40 3.80 6.26
C PHE A 201 -31.73 3.81 5.50
N THR A 202 -31.68 3.88 4.17
CA THR A 202 -32.89 3.93 3.33
C THR A 202 -33.74 2.66 3.51
N VAL A 203 -33.12 1.49 3.46
CA VAL A 203 -33.82 0.21 3.65
C VAL A 203 -34.39 0.10 5.07
N SER A 204 -33.64 0.54 6.08
CA SER A 204 -34.13 0.57 7.47
C SER A 204 -35.39 1.41 7.62
N VAL A 205 -35.41 2.62 7.05
CA VAL A 205 -36.59 3.50 7.07
C VAL A 205 -37.79 2.82 6.39
N VAL A 206 -37.59 2.13 5.27
CA VAL A 206 -38.66 1.40 4.57
C VAL A 206 -39.22 0.26 5.43
N ILE A 207 -38.34 -0.53 6.06
CA ILE A 207 -38.76 -1.65 6.92
C ILE A 207 -39.53 -1.12 8.13
N ILE A 208 -39.01 -0.10 8.82
CA ILE A 208 -39.66 0.52 9.97
C ILE A 208 -41.05 1.03 9.59
N LYS A 209 -41.17 1.79 8.49
CA LYS A 209 -42.47 2.28 8.02
C LYS A 209 -43.47 1.16 7.74
N GLN A 210 -43.03 0.05 7.14
CA GLN A 210 -43.91 -1.09 6.88
C GLN A 210 -44.37 -1.76 8.17
N ILE A 211 -43.45 -2.01 9.11
CA ILE A 211 -43.78 -2.64 10.41
C ILE A 211 -44.73 -1.73 11.19
N SER A 212 -44.41 -0.44 11.32
CA SER A 212 -45.27 0.53 12.02
C SER A 212 -46.67 0.59 11.41
N LYS A 213 -46.78 0.60 10.08
CA LYS A 213 -48.10 0.59 9.41
C LYS A 213 -48.89 -0.68 9.70
N SER A 214 -48.28 -1.87 9.60
CA SER A 214 -48.95 -3.14 9.91
C SER A 214 -49.38 -3.20 11.38
N LEU A 215 -48.51 -2.74 12.29
CA LEU A 215 -48.78 -2.71 13.73
C LEU A 215 -49.94 -1.76 14.07
N ASP A 216 -49.95 -0.55 13.51
CA ASP A 216 -51.01 0.42 13.75
C ASP A 216 -52.35 -0.05 13.18
N SER A 217 -52.36 -0.64 11.98
CA SER A 217 -53.56 -1.21 11.38
C SER A 217 -54.14 -2.35 12.23
N PHE A 218 -53.27 -3.24 12.71
CA PHE A 218 -53.69 -4.35 13.57
C PHE A 218 -54.21 -3.84 14.92
N LYS A 219 -53.50 -2.89 15.55
CA LYS A 219 -53.90 -2.25 16.81
C LYS A 219 -55.29 -1.60 16.71
N LEU A 220 -55.52 -0.81 15.65
CA LEU A 220 -56.80 -0.13 15.46
C LEU A 220 -57.95 -1.12 15.28
N GLY A 221 -57.78 -2.15 14.45
CA GLY A 221 -58.81 -3.16 14.25
C GLY A 221 -59.10 -3.99 15.51
N LEU A 222 -58.07 -4.35 16.27
CA LEU A 222 -58.23 -5.07 17.53
C LEU A 222 -58.96 -4.25 18.59
N LEU A 223 -58.60 -2.96 18.74
CA LEU A 223 -59.32 -2.05 19.64
C LEU A 223 -60.77 -1.85 19.20
N GLY A 224 -61.02 -1.75 17.89
CA GLY A 224 -62.39 -1.71 17.35
C GLY A 224 -63.20 -2.96 17.67
N PHE A 225 -62.58 -4.15 17.62
CA PHE A 225 -63.22 -5.38 18.08
C PHE A 225 -63.52 -5.36 19.58
N PHE A 226 -62.59 -4.91 20.43
CA PHE A 226 -62.83 -4.81 21.87
C PHE A 226 -63.92 -3.79 22.21
N ALA A 227 -63.97 -2.64 21.56
CA ALA A 227 -65.05 -1.66 21.75
C ALA A 227 -66.42 -2.27 21.40
N TYR A 228 -66.50 -3.07 20.33
CA TYR A 228 -67.72 -3.80 19.99
C TYR A 228 -68.08 -4.86 21.04
N LEU A 229 -67.10 -5.65 21.48
CA LEU A 229 -67.29 -6.69 22.52
C LEU A 229 -67.81 -6.08 23.84
N ASN A 230 -67.26 -4.92 24.22
CA ASN A 230 -67.64 -4.18 25.42
C ASN A 230 -68.95 -3.40 25.27
N ARG A 231 -69.61 -3.46 24.09
CA ARG A 231 -70.81 -2.66 23.77
C ARG A 231 -70.58 -1.14 23.82
N GLU A 232 -69.33 -0.70 23.68
CA GLU A 232 -68.95 0.70 23.50
C GLU A 232 -69.14 1.15 22.04
N SER A 233 -69.15 0.20 21.10
CA SER A 233 -69.48 0.39 19.69
C SER A 233 -70.57 -0.60 19.25
N ASN A 234 -71.47 -0.15 18.37
CA ASN A 234 -72.51 -1.02 17.79
C ASN A 234 -72.01 -1.85 16.59
N THR A 235 -70.81 -1.54 16.08
CA THR A 235 -70.22 -2.22 14.92
C THR A 235 -68.72 -2.43 15.09
N THR A 236 -68.17 -3.33 14.30
CA THR A 236 -66.72 -3.53 14.14
C THR A 236 -66.44 -4.00 12.71
N GLU A 237 -65.25 -3.72 12.21
CA GLU A 237 -64.81 -4.10 10.86
C GLU A 237 -63.83 -5.27 10.93
N LEU A 238 -63.73 -6.03 9.83
CA LEU A 238 -62.69 -7.06 9.71
C LEU A 238 -61.34 -6.39 9.47
N LEU A 239 -60.29 -6.92 10.11
CA LEU A 239 -58.91 -6.51 9.93
C LEU A 239 -58.42 -6.91 8.53
N GLU A 240 -57.49 -6.13 7.95
CA GLU A 240 -56.83 -6.50 6.69
C GLU A 240 -55.95 -7.74 6.89
N ASP A 241 -56.37 -8.88 6.33
CA ASP A 241 -55.73 -10.18 6.53
C ASP A 241 -55.03 -10.73 5.26
N SER A 242 -54.92 -9.88 4.23
CA SER A 242 -54.33 -10.23 2.92
C SER A 242 -52.83 -10.54 2.98
N SER A 243 -52.15 -10.07 4.04
CA SER A 243 -50.72 -10.28 4.24
C SER A 243 -50.41 -11.72 4.68
N LYS A 244 -49.24 -12.22 4.27
CA LYS A 244 -48.71 -13.52 4.71
C LYS A 244 -47.76 -13.42 5.91
N ASP A 245 -47.46 -12.20 6.35
CA ASP A 245 -46.60 -11.94 7.52
C ASP A 245 -47.32 -12.23 8.85
N GLU A 246 -46.64 -12.00 9.96
CA GLU A 246 -47.17 -12.28 11.30
C GLU A 246 -48.44 -11.47 11.58
N PHE A 247 -48.52 -10.22 11.09
CA PHE A 247 -49.68 -9.36 11.29
C PHE A 247 -50.91 -9.86 10.52
N GLY A 248 -50.73 -10.33 9.28
CA GLY A 248 -51.82 -10.96 8.52
C GLY A 248 -52.32 -12.25 9.17
N GLN A 249 -51.41 -13.08 9.70
CA GLN A 249 -51.79 -14.30 10.43
C GLN A 249 -52.58 -13.97 11.71
N MET A 250 -52.15 -12.97 12.48
CA MET A 250 -52.90 -12.50 13.65
C MET A 250 -54.26 -11.92 13.26
N ALA A 251 -54.34 -11.15 12.16
CA ALA A 251 -55.59 -10.58 11.66
C ALA A 251 -56.63 -11.65 11.30
N LYS A 252 -56.21 -12.77 10.66
CA LYS A 252 -57.11 -13.90 10.37
C LYS A 252 -57.75 -14.48 11.62
N VAL A 253 -56.93 -14.73 12.65
CA VAL A 253 -57.41 -15.28 13.92
C VAL A 253 -58.40 -14.31 14.58
N VAL A 254 -58.14 -13.00 14.57
CA VAL A 254 -59.07 -11.99 15.13
C VAL A 254 -60.34 -11.91 14.30
N ASN A 255 -60.25 -11.95 12.96
CA ASN A 255 -61.41 -11.92 12.06
C ASN A 255 -62.36 -13.10 12.29
N GLU A 256 -61.83 -14.31 12.50
CA GLU A 256 -62.64 -15.46 12.86
C GLU A 256 -63.42 -15.24 14.15
N ASN A 257 -62.80 -14.61 15.15
CA ASN A 257 -63.45 -14.28 16.43
C ASN A 257 -64.49 -13.16 16.27
N ILE A 258 -64.21 -12.13 15.48
CA ILE A 258 -65.19 -11.07 15.15
C ILE A 258 -66.46 -11.69 14.54
N ILE A 259 -66.32 -12.62 13.59
CA ILE A 259 -67.45 -13.26 12.92
C ILE A 259 -68.26 -14.09 13.93
N LYS A 260 -67.62 -14.89 14.78
CA LYS A 260 -68.29 -15.67 15.84
C LYS A 260 -69.06 -14.78 16.81
N THR A 261 -68.42 -13.73 17.31
CA THR A 261 -69.05 -12.78 18.25
C THR A 261 -70.23 -12.04 17.61
N LYS A 262 -70.14 -11.63 16.33
CA LYS A 262 -71.27 -11.02 15.60
C LYS A 262 -72.45 -11.98 15.44
N ALA A 263 -72.19 -13.28 15.29
CA ALA A 263 -73.22 -14.31 15.21
C ALA A 263 -73.80 -14.71 16.58
N GLY A 264 -73.21 -14.22 17.69
CA GLY A 264 -73.61 -14.60 19.05
C GLY A 264 -73.18 -16.03 19.45
N ILE A 265 -72.12 -16.55 18.82
CA ILE A 265 -71.56 -17.89 19.03
C ILE A 265 -70.32 -17.82 19.92
#